data_AF-A0A1C4G5L8-F1
#
_entry.id   AF-A0A1C4G5L8-F1
#
_cell.length_a   1.000
_cell.length_b   1.000
_cell.length_c   1.000
_cell.angle_alpha   90.00
_cell.angle_beta   90.00
_cell.angle_gamma   90.00
#
_symmetry.space_group_name_H-M   'P 1'
#
loop_
_entity.id
_entity.type
_entity.pdbx_description
1 polymer ?
#
loop_
_entity_poly.entity_id
_entity_poly.type
_entity_poly.pdbx_seq_one_letter_code
_entity_poly.pdbx_strand_id
1 'polypeptide(L)'
;MNLKDLKNKHIKYDWKTISVGVQGNYFSKDVISDYAVELMGIGDESEFVSELSWGVSNENLGKVMLEIKTNYFPQLDEESTVLVEEKRKLRFVCLSEIKERCKEDNELLNEIAKFYGNHHYPEDMVSFVNYMPQEVPTTKKDLVNRFGEFLKLEESRFKC
;
A
#
# COMPACT_ATOMS: atom_id res chain seq x y z
N MET A 1 5.11 -4.95 -3.78
CA MET A 1 4.91 -5.36 -2.39
C MET A 1 4.19 -6.71 -2.38
N ASN A 2 4.28 -7.49 -1.30
CA ASN A 2 3.52 -8.71 -1.05
C ASN A 2 3.08 -8.75 0.44
N LEU A 3 2.32 -9.77 0.86
CA LEU A 3 1.81 -9.87 2.24
C LEU A 3 2.90 -9.92 3.31
N LYS A 4 4.07 -10.51 3.00
CA LYS A 4 5.20 -10.57 3.94
C LYS A 4 5.73 -9.18 4.26
N ASP A 5 5.70 -8.25 3.30
CA ASP A 5 6.15 -6.87 3.53
C ASP A 5 5.25 -6.18 4.56
N LEU A 6 3.93 -6.39 4.50
CA LEU A 6 3.00 -5.90 5.52
C LEU A 6 3.30 -6.51 6.90
N LYS A 7 3.53 -7.83 6.97
CA LYS A 7 3.86 -8.54 8.21
C LYS A 7 5.16 -8.04 8.83
N ASN A 8 6.20 -7.84 8.01
CA ASN A 8 7.51 -7.35 8.46
C ASN A 8 7.42 -5.94 9.08
N LYS A 9 6.44 -5.13 8.66
CA LYS A 9 6.16 -3.82 9.23
C LYS A 9 5.07 -3.84 10.31
N HIS A 10 4.65 -5.02 10.74
CA HIS A 10 3.59 -5.20 11.74
C HIS A 10 2.26 -4.52 11.37
N ILE A 11 1.97 -4.41 10.08
CA ILE A 11 0.72 -3.83 9.59
C ILE A 11 -0.36 -4.90 9.61
N LYS A 12 -1.46 -4.63 10.30
CA LYS A 12 -2.68 -5.42 10.19
C LYS A 12 -3.32 -5.17 8.84
N TYR A 13 -3.78 -6.24 8.20
CA TYR A 13 -4.46 -6.18 6.93
C TYR A 13 -5.64 -7.14 6.91
N ASP A 14 -6.63 -6.79 6.11
CA ASP A 14 -7.83 -7.57 5.84
C ASP A 14 -8.20 -7.47 4.36
N TRP A 15 -9.35 -8.03 3.97
CA TRP A 15 -9.85 -7.94 2.60
C TRP A 15 -9.95 -6.51 2.05
N LYS A 16 -10.13 -5.51 2.91
CA LYS A 16 -10.17 -4.10 2.51
C LYS A 16 -8.78 -3.61 2.16
N THR A 17 -7.78 -3.88 3.01
CA THR A 17 -6.37 -3.57 2.69
C THR A 17 -5.94 -4.23 1.38
N ILE A 18 -6.32 -5.49 1.17
CA ILE A 18 -6.04 -6.23 -0.06
C ILE A 18 -6.69 -5.57 -1.27
N SER A 19 -7.99 -5.30 -1.20
CA SER A 19 -8.74 -4.67 -2.28
C SER A 19 -8.18 -3.29 -2.64
N VAL A 20 -7.93 -2.45 -1.64
CA VAL A 20 -7.36 -1.10 -1.85
C VAL A 20 -5.97 -1.19 -2.45
N GLY A 21 -5.16 -2.16 -2.01
CA GLY A 21 -3.81 -2.35 -2.51
C GLY A 21 -3.77 -2.80 -3.98
N VAL A 22 -4.68 -3.68 -4.39
CA VAL A 22 -4.81 -4.07 -5.81
C VAL A 22 -5.30 -2.91 -6.65
N GLN A 23 -6.34 -2.19 -6.22
CA GLN A 23 -6.89 -1.03 -6.95
C GLN A 23 -5.86 0.11 -7.08
N GLY A 24 -5.05 0.32 -6.04
CA GLY A 24 -4.03 1.37 -5.99
C GLY A 24 -2.68 0.98 -6.59
N ASN A 25 -2.56 -0.19 -7.25
CA ASN A 25 -1.31 -0.73 -7.80
C ASN A 25 -0.17 -0.92 -6.77
N TYR A 26 -0.51 -1.12 -5.50
CA TYR A 26 0.45 -1.49 -4.45
C TYR A 26 0.80 -2.99 -4.51
N PHE A 27 -0.16 -3.80 -4.95
CA PHE A 27 -0.05 -5.24 -5.16
C PHE A 27 -0.37 -5.63 -6.59
N SER A 28 0.16 -6.78 -7.04
CA SER A 28 -0.47 -7.51 -8.14
C SER A 28 -1.75 -8.18 -7.62
N LYS A 29 -2.65 -8.55 -8.54
CA LYS A 29 -3.86 -9.31 -8.21
C LYS A 29 -3.58 -10.65 -7.49
N ASP A 30 -2.37 -11.19 -7.63
CA ASP A 30 -2.04 -12.52 -7.11
C ASP A 30 -2.12 -12.56 -5.58
N VAL A 31 -1.94 -11.38 -4.94
CA VAL A 31 -2.07 -11.20 -3.49
C VAL A 31 -3.46 -11.58 -2.95
N ILE A 32 -4.51 -11.55 -3.81
CA ILE A 32 -5.86 -11.98 -3.43
C ILE A 32 -5.85 -13.47 -3.10
N SER A 33 -5.18 -14.26 -3.94
CA SER A 33 -5.03 -15.70 -3.76
C SER A 33 -4.10 -16.00 -2.58
N ASP A 34 -2.99 -15.26 -2.46
CA ASP A 34 -2.09 -15.40 -1.31
C ASP A 34 -2.83 -15.17 0.02
N TYR A 35 -3.69 -14.15 0.07
CA TYR A 35 -4.46 -13.84 1.27
C TYR A 35 -5.55 -14.88 1.54
N ALA A 36 -6.21 -15.39 0.49
CA ALA A 36 -7.15 -16.50 0.63
C ALA A 36 -6.47 -17.75 1.21
N VAL A 37 -5.25 -18.09 0.75
CA VAL A 37 -4.47 -19.20 1.31
C VAL A 37 -4.13 -18.98 2.78
N GLU A 38 -3.80 -17.75 3.19
CA GLU A 38 -3.58 -17.42 4.61
C GLU A 38 -4.85 -17.59 5.46
N LEU A 39 -6.02 -17.20 4.93
CA LEU A 39 -7.31 -17.36 5.59
C LEU A 39 -7.69 -18.83 5.78
N MET A 40 -7.46 -19.67 4.78
CA MET A 40 -7.61 -21.13 4.91
C MET A 40 -6.72 -21.69 6.02
N GLY A 41 -5.48 -21.20 6.10
CA GLY A 41 -4.53 -21.62 7.14
C GLY A 41 -4.97 -21.32 8.58
N ILE A 42 -5.91 -20.39 8.77
CA ILE A 42 -6.51 -20.06 10.07
C ILE A 42 -7.95 -20.59 10.24
N GLY A 43 -8.43 -21.40 9.28
CA GLY A 43 -9.70 -22.11 9.36
C GLY A 43 -10.88 -21.47 8.64
N ASP A 44 -10.68 -20.43 7.82
CA ASP A 44 -11.73 -19.92 6.92
C ASP A 44 -11.74 -20.74 5.62
N GLU A 45 -12.65 -21.70 5.57
CA GLU A 45 -12.88 -22.57 4.41
C GLU A 45 -14.19 -22.21 3.67
N SER A 46 -14.61 -20.95 3.74
CA SER A 46 -15.78 -20.51 2.96
C SER A 46 -15.58 -20.79 1.47
N GLU A 47 -16.67 -21.04 0.74
CA GLU A 47 -16.63 -21.31 -0.70
C GLU A 47 -15.88 -20.22 -1.45
N PHE A 48 -16.15 -18.96 -1.08
CA PHE A 48 -15.47 -17.79 -1.64
C PHE A 48 -13.95 -17.82 -1.42
N VAL A 49 -13.48 -18.06 -0.18
CA VAL A 49 -12.03 -18.13 0.12
C VAL A 49 -11.39 -19.32 -0.59
N SER A 50 -12.06 -20.48 -0.59
CA SER A 50 -11.59 -21.68 -1.25
C SER A 50 -11.41 -21.48 -2.76
N GLU A 51 -12.36 -20.82 -3.43
CA GLU A 51 -12.25 -20.49 -4.85
C GLU A 51 -11.09 -19.55 -5.15
N LEU A 52 -10.92 -18.49 -4.36
CA LEU A 52 -9.85 -17.52 -4.56
C LEU A 52 -8.45 -18.11 -4.36
N SER A 53 -8.30 -19.12 -3.50
CA SER A 53 -7.02 -19.79 -3.23
C SER A 53 -6.40 -20.46 -4.48
N TRP A 54 -7.22 -20.80 -5.47
CA TRP A 54 -6.76 -21.40 -6.74
C TRP A 54 -6.20 -20.39 -7.74
N GLY A 55 -6.34 -19.09 -7.47
CA GLY A 55 -5.85 -18.02 -8.32
C GLY A 55 -6.96 -17.22 -9.00
N VAL A 56 -6.71 -15.92 -9.17
CA VAL A 56 -7.65 -14.99 -9.82
C VAL A 56 -7.20 -14.70 -11.26
N SER A 57 -8.02 -15.03 -12.25
CA SER A 57 -7.76 -14.67 -13.65
C SER A 57 -7.99 -13.17 -13.90
N ASN A 58 -7.38 -12.60 -14.94
CA ASN A 58 -7.60 -11.18 -15.28
C ASN A 58 -9.05 -10.90 -15.67
N GLU A 59 -9.67 -11.83 -16.38
CA GLU A 59 -11.07 -11.75 -16.81
C GLU A 59 -12.03 -11.71 -15.62
N ASN A 60 -11.70 -12.44 -14.55
CA ASN A 60 -12.51 -12.50 -13.33
C ASN A 60 -12.18 -11.42 -12.30
N LEU A 61 -11.07 -10.68 -12.46
CA LEU A 61 -10.60 -9.72 -11.45
C LEU A 61 -11.68 -8.69 -11.10
N GLY A 62 -12.36 -8.12 -12.09
CA GLY A 62 -13.42 -7.13 -11.83
C GLY A 62 -14.57 -7.70 -10.99
N LYS A 63 -15.00 -8.94 -11.29
CA LYS A 63 -16.07 -9.63 -10.54
C LYS A 63 -15.62 -9.93 -9.11
N VAL A 64 -14.42 -10.49 -8.94
CA VAL A 64 -13.84 -10.80 -7.63
C VAL A 64 -13.74 -9.55 -6.77
N MET A 65 -13.23 -8.45 -7.32
CA MET A 65 -13.10 -7.19 -6.59
C MET A 65 -14.46 -6.62 -6.14
N LEU A 66 -15.48 -6.73 -6.98
CA LEU A 66 -16.85 -6.33 -6.62
C LEU A 66 -17.42 -7.21 -5.50
N GLU A 67 -17.18 -8.51 -5.55
CA GLU A 67 -17.64 -9.46 -4.54
C GLU A 67 -16.94 -9.23 -3.19
N ILE A 68 -15.62 -9.01 -3.20
CA ILE A 68 -14.87 -8.61 -2.00
C ILE A 68 -15.48 -7.33 -1.39
N LYS A 69 -15.71 -6.29 -2.21
CA LYS A 69 -16.33 -5.04 -1.73
C LYS A 69 -17.70 -5.29 -1.11
N THR A 70 -18.54 -6.07 -1.79
CA THR A 70 -19.93 -6.32 -1.36
C THR A 70 -19.99 -7.12 -0.07
N ASN A 71 -19.14 -8.12 0.09
CA ASN A 71 -19.18 -9.03 1.24
C ASN A 71 -18.51 -8.46 2.49
N TYR A 72 -17.41 -7.70 2.33
CA TYR A 72 -16.57 -7.30 3.47
C TYR A 72 -16.66 -5.82 3.82
N PHE A 73 -17.04 -4.95 2.89
CA PHE A 73 -17.14 -3.51 3.13
C PHE A 73 -18.15 -2.82 2.18
N PRO A 74 -19.43 -3.23 2.18
CA PRO A 74 -20.43 -2.75 1.23
C PRO A 74 -20.76 -1.26 1.37
N GLN A 75 -20.55 -0.68 2.56
CA GLN A 75 -20.88 0.72 2.86
C GLN A 75 -19.73 1.68 2.59
N LEU A 76 -18.60 1.20 2.06
CA LEU A 76 -17.42 2.04 1.85
C LEU A 76 -17.57 2.87 0.58
N ASP A 77 -17.72 4.18 0.75
CA ASP A 77 -17.68 5.16 -0.33
C ASP A 77 -16.22 5.42 -0.77
N GLU A 78 -16.04 5.92 -2.00
CA GLU A 78 -14.74 6.16 -2.64
C GLU A 78 -13.92 7.30 -2.01
N GLU A 79 -14.56 8.17 -1.21
CA GLU A 79 -13.93 9.30 -0.54
C GLU A 79 -13.78 9.09 0.98
N SER A 80 -14.10 7.88 1.46
CA SER A 80 -14.19 7.64 2.89
C SER A 80 -12.81 7.74 3.52
N THR A 81 -12.80 8.29 4.74
CA THR A 81 -11.58 8.37 5.58
C THR A 81 -10.90 7.01 5.74
N VAL A 82 -11.67 5.91 5.65
CA VAL A 82 -11.15 4.55 5.70
C VAL A 82 -10.28 4.22 4.48
N LEU A 83 -10.67 4.59 3.26
CA LEU A 83 -9.84 4.37 2.07
C LEU A 83 -8.55 5.19 2.11
N VAL A 84 -8.65 6.42 2.61
CA VAL A 84 -7.48 7.29 2.78
C VAL A 84 -6.47 6.64 3.73
N GLU A 85 -6.95 6.10 4.86
CA GLU A 85 -6.09 5.40 5.82
C GLU A 85 -5.50 4.10 5.25
N GLU A 86 -6.26 3.29 4.49
CA GLU A 86 -5.71 2.09 3.84
C GLU A 86 -4.63 2.43 2.81
N LYS A 87 -4.86 3.45 1.97
CA LYS A 87 -3.84 3.94 1.02
C LYS A 87 -2.60 4.43 1.77
N ARG A 88 -2.76 5.09 2.92
CA ARG A 88 -1.67 5.59 3.76
C ARG A 88 -0.83 4.46 4.36
N LYS A 89 -1.47 3.40 4.89
CA LYS A 89 -0.80 2.17 5.36
C LYS A 89 0.06 1.55 4.27
N LEU A 90 -0.52 1.33 3.09
CA LEU A 90 0.15 0.69 1.97
C LEU A 90 1.33 1.53 1.46
N ARG A 91 1.14 2.86 1.38
CA ARG A 91 2.20 3.81 1.03
C ARG A 91 3.34 3.79 2.03
N PHE A 92 3.04 3.77 3.33
CA PHE A 92 4.07 3.66 4.37
C PHE A 92 4.95 2.41 4.17
N VAL A 93 4.34 1.25 3.91
CA VAL A 93 5.10 0.00 3.73
C VAL A 93 5.97 0.08 2.48
N CYS A 94 5.41 0.48 1.34
CA CYS A 94 6.19 0.63 0.10
C CYS A 94 7.35 1.61 0.24
N LEU A 95 7.12 2.76 0.87
CA LEU A 95 8.16 3.76 1.08
C LEU A 95 9.23 3.30 2.08
N SER A 96 8.85 2.52 3.09
CA SER A 96 9.80 1.91 4.01
C SER A 96 10.71 0.89 3.31
N GLU A 97 10.15 0.05 2.44
CA GLU A 97 10.94 -0.89 1.61
C GLU A 97 11.87 -0.14 0.64
N ILE A 98 11.42 0.97 0.05
CA ILE A 98 12.26 1.85 -0.77
C ILE A 98 13.44 2.40 0.05
N LYS A 99 13.19 2.84 1.29
CA LYS A 99 14.25 3.33 2.18
C LYS A 99 15.27 2.25 2.54
N GLU A 100 14.81 1.02 2.76
CA GLU A 100 15.68 -0.08 3.17
C GLU A 100 16.55 -0.63 2.04
N ARG A 101 16.05 -0.60 0.80
CA ARG A 101 16.80 -1.08 -0.37
C ARG A 101 17.81 -0.07 -0.93
N CYS A 102 17.47 1.23 -0.90
CA CYS A 102 18.29 2.27 -1.51
C CYS A 102 19.41 2.70 -0.56
N LYS A 103 20.66 2.67 -1.04
CA LYS A 103 21.84 2.99 -0.22
C LYS A 103 22.30 4.43 -0.37
N GLU A 104 21.95 5.05 -1.49
CA GLU A 104 22.34 6.42 -1.82
C GLU A 104 21.13 7.33 -1.88
N ASP A 105 21.26 8.55 -1.34
CA ASP A 105 20.19 9.54 -1.35
C ASP A 105 19.65 9.86 -2.76
N ASN A 106 20.50 9.83 -3.79
CA ASN A 106 20.07 10.10 -5.18
C ASN A 106 19.16 8.98 -5.69
N GLU A 107 19.54 7.73 -5.43
CA GLU A 107 18.75 6.55 -5.75
C GLU A 107 17.42 6.59 -4.99
N LEU A 108 17.47 6.86 -3.69
CA LEU A 108 16.31 6.96 -2.81
C LEU A 108 15.29 7.99 -3.34
N LEU A 109 15.73 9.22 -3.61
CA LEU A 109 14.84 10.28 -4.08
C LEU A 109 14.27 9.99 -5.47
N ASN A 110 15.04 9.34 -6.34
CA ASN A 110 14.54 8.92 -7.66
C ASN A 110 13.47 7.82 -7.54
N GLU A 111 13.65 6.86 -6.63
CA GLU A 111 12.64 5.82 -6.39
C GLU A 111 11.38 6.38 -5.70
N ILE A 112 11.51 7.33 -4.78
CA ILE A 112 10.38 8.07 -4.21
C ILE A 112 9.62 8.84 -5.31
N ALA A 113 10.34 9.53 -6.19
CA ALA A 113 9.76 10.28 -7.32
C ALA A 113 8.98 9.37 -8.29
N LYS A 114 9.53 8.20 -8.62
CA LYS A 114 8.85 7.17 -9.43
C LYS A 114 7.60 6.65 -8.72
N PHE A 115 7.72 6.32 -7.43
CA PHE A 115 6.58 5.89 -6.63
C PHE A 115 5.47 6.95 -6.64
N TYR A 116 5.83 8.20 -6.39
CA TYR A 116 4.91 9.33 -6.33
C TYR A 116 4.12 9.52 -7.64
N GLY A 117 4.78 9.42 -8.80
CA GLY A 117 4.12 9.48 -10.10
C GLY A 117 3.21 8.27 -10.37
N ASN A 118 3.65 7.07 -9.98
CA ASN A 118 2.88 5.83 -10.19
C ASN A 118 1.63 5.72 -9.30
N HIS A 119 1.54 6.53 -8.24
CA HIS A 119 0.44 6.48 -7.26
C HIS A 119 -0.40 7.76 -7.25
N HIS A 120 -0.50 8.45 -8.38
CA HIS A 120 -1.36 9.62 -8.59
C HIS A 120 -1.02 10.82 -7.69
N TYR A 121 0.26 11.05 -7.42
CA TYR A 121 0.75 12.29 -6.80
C TYR A 121 0.10 12.62 -5.43
N PRO A 122 0.18 11.73 -4.42
CA PRO A 122 -0.43 11.96 -3.11
C PRO A 122 0.13 13.21 -2.41
N GLU A 123 -0.74 14.16 -2.08
CA GLU A 123 -0.35 15.50 -1.58
C GLU A 123 0.58 15.47 -0.35
N ASP A 124 0.43 14.47 0.51
CA ASP A 124 1.24 14.30 1.73
C ASP A 124 2.72 13.96 1.45
N MET A 125 3.08 13.63 0.20
CA MET A 125 4.45 13.38 -0.23
C MET A 125 5.16 14.61 -0.82
N VAL A 126 4.44 15.67 -1.20
CA VAL A 126 4.97 16.81 -1.98
C VAL A 126 6.24 17.41 -1.36
N SER A 127 6.28 17.49 -0.03
CA SER A 127 7.36 18.12 0.74
C SER A 127 8.74 17.43 0.61
N PHE A 128 8.78 16.20 0.10
CA PHE A 128 10.01 15.41 -0.04
C PHE A 128 10.23 14.80 -1.44
N VAL A 129 9.44 15.21 -2.43
CA VAL A 129 9.63 14.81 -3.84
C VAL A 129 10.61 15.76 -4.54
N ASN A 130 11.67 15.22 -5.13
CA ASN A 130 12.82 16.00 -5.61
C ASN A 130 12.54 16.94 -6.78
N TYR A 131 11.55 16.65 -7.63
CA TYR A 131 11.18 17.51 -8.75
C TYR A 131 10.02 18.46 -8.42
N MET A 132 9.41 18.34 -7.23
CA MET A 132 8.31 19.21 -6.86
C MET A 132 8.83 20.57 -6.38
N PRO A 133 8.17 21.68 -6.76
CA PRO A 133 8.52 23.01 -6.27
C PRO A 133 8.53 23.04 -4.73
N GLN A 134 9.56 23.65 -4.17
CA GLN A 134 9.72 23.79 -2.72
C GLN A 134 9.50 25.26 -2.33
N GLU A 135 8.76 25.49 -1.24
CA GLU A 135 8.45 26.85 -0.77
C GLU A 135 9.70 27.62 -0.33
N VAL A 136 10.74 26.89 0.10
CA VAL A 136 12.03 27.43 0.51
C VAL A 136 13.17 26.73 -0.21
N PRO A 137 14.33 27.39 -0.40
CA PRO A 137 15.53 26.73 -0.91
C PRO A 137 15.82 25.45 -0.12
N THR A 138 15.78 24.31 -0.79
CA THR A 138 15.80 22.98 -0.16
C THR A 138 16.92 22.17 -0.79
N THR A 139 17.79 21.60 0.04
CA THR A 139 18.86 20.71 -0.40
C THR A 139 18.37 19.27 -0.50
N LYS A 140 19.16 18.41 -1.16
CA LYS A 140 18.91 16.97 -1.19
C LYS A 140 18.77 16.37 0.21
N LYS A 141 19.63 16.80 1.13
CA LYS A 141 19.65 16.32 2.52
C LYS A 141 18.36 16.69 3.24
N ASP A 142 17.81 17.87 2.97
CA ASP A 142 16.54 18.31 3.58
C ASP A 142 15.37 17.44 3.12
N LEU A 143 15.31 17.08 1.83
CA LEU A 143 14.28 16.16 1.31
C LEU A 143 14.36 14.78 1.97
N VAL A 144 15.58 14.22 2.10
CA VAL A 144 15.80 12.93 2.77
C VAL A 144 15.41 12.99 4.25
N ASN A 145 15.70 14.11 4.92
CA ASN A 145 15.29 14.32 6.31
C ASN A 145 13.76 14.36 6.46
N ARG A 146 13.06 15.15 5.64
CA ARG A 146 11.59 15.23 5.62
C ARG A 146 10.94 13.88 5.32
N PHE A 147 11.48 13.13 4.37
CA PHE A 147 11.07 11.76 4.11
C PHE A 147 11.26 10.85 5.33
N GLY A 148 12.41 10.97 6.01
CA GLY A 148 12.68 10.24 7.24
C GLY A 148 11.72 10.59 8.38
N GLU A 149 11.33 11.85 8.51
CA GLU A 149 10.31 12.33 9.47
C GLU A 149 8.93 11.80 9.12
N PHE A 150 8.54 11.87 7.85
CA PHE A 150 7.30 11.29 7.34
C PHE A 150 7.18 9.81 7.73
N LEU A 151 8.19 8.99 7.46
CA LEU A 151 8.15 7.57 7.81
C LEU A 151 8.04 7.31 9.32
N LYS A 152 8.71 8.11 10.16
CA LYS A 152 8.59 7.99 11.63
C LYS A 152 7.17 8.30 12.10
N LEU A 153 6.55 9.33 11.53
CA LEU A 153 5.17 9.70 11.83
C LEU A 153 4.20 8.60 11.42
N GLU A 154 4.34 8.05 10.21
CA GLU A 154 3.54 6.91 9.74
C GLU A 154 3.74 5.66 10.61
N GLU A 155 4.98 5.33 10.95
CA GLU A 155 5.30 4.17 11.78
C GLU A 155 4.62 4.28 13.15
N SER A 156 4.64 5.46 13.78
CA SER A 156 3.96 5.68 15.06
C SER A 156 2.43 5.58 14.97
N ARG A 157 1.86 5.86 13.80
CA ARG A 157 0.41 5.76 13.56
C ARG A 157 -0.06 4.32 13.45
N PHE A 158 0.78 3.44 12.90
CA PHE A 158 0.41 2.05 12.63
C PHE A 158 0.99 1.03 13.61
N LYS A 159 1.93 1.44 14.48
CA LYS A 159 2.32 0.63 15.65
C LYS A 159 1.11 0.47 16.58
N CYS A 160 0.57 -0.75 16.60
CA CYS A 160 -0.39 -1.21 17.61
C CYS A 160 0.32 -1.52 18.93
#